data_AF-A0AAV4ATT3-F1
#
_entry.id   AF-A0AAV4ATT3-F1
#
_cell.length_a   1.000
_cell.length_b   1.000
_cell.length_c   1.000
_cell.angle_alpha   90.00
_cell.angle_beta   90.00
_cell.angle_gamma   90.00
#
_symmetry.space_group_name_H-M   'P 1'
#
loop_
_entity.id
_entity.type
_entity.pdbx_description
1 polymer ?
#
loop_
_entity_poly.entity_id
_entity_poly.type
_entity_poly.pdbx_seq_one_letter_code
_entity_poly.pdbx_strand_id
1 'polypeptide(L)'
;MRTVIGFALVVTMVVYGATTFLHFDSIEIPKRRSVYREAMRNISRFTKMDAASLAASAVTSSAESQPELKSSLLDRREHPSAVNSSARQSPPVESILNTFHAKVAARERKIVNPHDYDYIHNVPGACADRPVELLVGVPSRVDSFQHRQTIRQTWGQFASDPINKAVLLFFLGSTLDKELQQRVRIEARKHGDIVQESFIDSYKNLSLKSVALVRWASLYCPDSTFVVKADDDMYINVPRLLSKLRAQFDKGPLFLIGIVHPDSKPFRDKGHKWFVAPSEYRHKKYPNYVSGTAYAMTTSAAMRLFVESLYVRPLYLEDVYVTGILADKASVPRISETEFSAQKFDPTGCNFKGRISGHRNTPDDIMKIHRELFDPDLSIACPQQGDLRLSRPPSSQGTSGRARARDRRVPADLRTESLSTGPPSVAGSSPATSALA
;
A
#
# COMPACT_ATOMS: atom_id res chain seq x y z
N MET A 1 -38.72 -36.38 23.16
CA MET A 1 -37.62 -37.30 23.54
C MET A 1 -36.59 -37.25 22.42
N ARG A 2 -35.51 -36.48 22.62
CA ARG A 2 -34.10 -36.94 22.71
C ARG A 2 -33.58 -37.59 21.41
N THR A 3 -32.69 -36.96 20.63
CA THR A 3 -31.19 -36.98 20.72
C THR A 3 -30.63 -38.43 20.80
N VAL A 4 -29.56 -38.91 20.14
CA VAL A 4 -28.31 -38.30 19.61
C VAL A 4 -27.40 -39.43 19.07
N ILE A 5 -26.59 -39.14 18.03
CA ILE A 5 -25.14 -39.43 17.81
C ILE A 5 -24.58 -40.88 17.86
N GLY A 6 -23.70 -41.17 16.90
CA GLY A 6 -22.41 -41.88 17.15
C GLY A 6 -22.05 -42.95 16.12
N PHE A 7 -21.29 -42.62 15.07
CA PHE A 7 -19.84 -42.90 14.94
C PHE A 7 -19.40 -44.34 15.28
N ALA A 8 -18.96 -45.10 14.25
CA ALA A 8 -17.62 -45.72 14.20
C ALA A 8 -17.40 -46.44 12.85
N LEU A 9 -16.20 -46.24 12.31
CA LEU A 9 -15.66 -46.89 11.12
C LEU A 9 -15.45 -48.41 11.34
N VAL A 10 -15.64 -49.19 10.28
CA VAL A 10 -14.74 -50.31 9.97
C VAL A 10 -14.43 -50.26 8.47
N VAL A 11 -13.17 -49.96 8.16
CA VAL A 11 -12.57 -50.04 6.83
C VAL A 11 -12.21 -51.50 6.56
N THR A 12 -12.65 -52.05 5.43
CA THR A 12 -12.08 -53.29 4.90
C THR A 12 -11.57 -52.98 3.50
N MET A 13 -10.23 -52.97 3.35
CA MET A 13 -9.57 -52.83 2.05
C MET A 13 -9.71 -54.13 1.25
N VAL A 14 -10.13 -54.01 -0.01
CA VAL A 14 -9.77 -54.96 -1.06
C VAL A 14 -9.10 -54.17 -2.18
N VAL A 15 -7.84 -54.49 -2.40
CA VAL A 15 -6.97 -53.97 -3.44
C VAL A 15 -7.29 -54.69 -4.75
N TYR A 16 -7.69 -53.96 -5.79
CA TYR A 16 -7.34 -54.24 -7.19
C TYR A 16 -7.38 -52.93 -7.99
N GLY A 17 -6.36 -52.71 -8.80
CA GLY A 17 -5.95 -51.41 -9.30
C GLY A 17 -6.96 -50.66 -10.17
N ALA A 18 -7.14 -49.39 -9.85
CA ALA A 18 -7.42 -48.31 -10.78
C ALA A 18 -7.02 -47.01 -10.08
N THR A 19 -5.99 -46.34 -10.57
CA THR A 19 -5.53 -45.04 -10.05
C THR A 19 -6.57 -43.99 -10.44
N THR A 20 -7.59 -43.77 -9.61
CA THR A 20 -8.50 -42.63 -9.75
C THR A 20 -7.76 -41.37 -9.31
N PHE A 21 -7.13 -40.71 -10.28
CA PHE A 21 -6.76 -39.30 -10.14
C PHE A 21 -8.06 -38.50 -9.99
N LEU A 22 -8.27 -37.92 -8.82
CA LEU A 22 -9.23 -36.82 -8.66
C LEU A 22 -8.76 -35.69 -9.57
N HIS A 23 -9.41 -35.55 -10.72
CA HIS A 23 -9.31 -34.39 -11.59
C HIS A 23 -9.81 -33.19 -10.79
N PHE A 24 -8.88 -32.37 -10.31
CA PHE A 24 -9.18 -30.97 -10.06
C PHE A 24 -9.42 -30.35 -11.44
N ASP A 25 -10.65 -29.91 -11.69
CA ASP A 25 -10.97 -29.11 -12.87
C ASP A 25 -9.96 -27.97 -12.96
N SER A 26 -9.17 -28.01 -14.03
CA SER A 26 -8.27 -26.93 -14.38
C SER A 26 -9.14 -25.71 -14.66
N ILE A 27 -9.15 -24.75 -13.74
CA ILE A 27 -9.78 -23.45 -13.96
C ILE A 27 -9.13 -22.86 -15.21
N GLU A 28 -9.85 -22.85 -16.33
CA GLU A 28 -9.38 -22.24 -17.57
C GLU A 28 -9.03 -20.77 -17.31
N ILE A 29 -7.74 -20.46 -17.44
CA ILE A 29 -7.21 -19.12 -17.27
C ILE A 29 -7.78 -18.24 -18.39
N PRO A 30 -8.42 -17.09 -18.09
CA PRO A 30 -9.01 -16.26 -19.13
C PRO A 30 -7.91 -15.71 -20.06
N LYS A 31 -7.95 -16.05 -21.36
CA LYS A 31 -7.05 -15.52 -22.41
C LYS A 31 -6.91 -13.99 -22.32
N ARG A 32 -5.72 -13.40 -22.49
CA ARG A 32 -5.38 -11.95 -22.48
C ARG A 32 -6.50 -10.92 -22.82
N ARG A 33 -7.35 -11.19 -23.81
CA ARG A 33 -8.50 -10.33 -24.17
C ARG A 33 -9.65 -10.36 -23.16
N SER A 34 -9.91 -11.47 -22.47
CA SER A 34 -10.98 -11.60 -21.48
C SER A 34 -10.67 -10.87 -20.19
N VAL A 35 -9.43 -10.95 -19.65
CA VAL A 35 -9.03 -10.20 -18.44
C VAL A 35 -9.22 -8.69 -18.62
N TYR A 36 -8.75 -8.14 -19.75
CA TYR A 36 -8.97 -6.74 -20.09
C TYR A 36 -10.46 -6.40 -20.23
N ARG A 37 -11.23 -7.24 -20.93
CA ARG A 37 -12.69 -7.04 -21.08
C ARG A 37 -13.42 -7.11 -19.73
N GLU A 38 -12.98 -7.97 -18.82
CA GLU A 38 -13.53 -8.11 -17.46
C GLU A 38 -13.27 -6.82 -16.67
N ALA A 39 -12.03 -6.35 -16.64
CA ALA A 39 -11.67 -5.10 -15.97
C ALA A 39 -12.42 -3.90 -16.56
N MET A 40 -12.54 -3.81 -17.89
CA MET A 40 -13.32 -2.74 -18.53
C MET A 40 -14.83 -2.85 -18.24
N ARG A 41 -15.37 -4.07 -18.14
CA ARG A 41 -16.77 -4.30 -17.71
C ARG A 41 -16.98 -3.84 -16.27
N ASN A 42 -16.06 -4.18 -15.36
CA ASN A 42 -16.12 -3.77 -13.95
C ASN A 42 -16.02 -2.25 -13.80
N ILE A 43 -15.11 -1.61 -14.54
CA ILE A 43 -15.02 -0.14 -14.59
C ILE A 43 -16.36 0.46 -15.05
N SER A 44 -16.92 -0.04 -16.16
CA SER A 44 -18.19 0.49 -16.67
C SER A 44 -19.34 0.34 -15.66
N ARG A 45 -19.40 -0.75 -14.90
CA ARG A 45 -20.38 -0.91 -13.81
C ARG A 45 -20.19 0.15 -12.71
N PHE A 46 -18.96 0.33 -12.25
CA PHE A 46 -18.64 1.33 -11.22
C PHE A 46 -18.98 2.75 -11.65
N THR A 47 -18.73 3.11 -12.92
CA THR A 47 -19.07 4.47 -13.40
C THR A 47 -20.56 4.79 -13.29
N LYS A 48 -21.43 3.79 -13.53
CA LYS A 48 -22.87 3.97 -13.37
C LYS A 48 -23.27 4.17 -11.91
N MET A 49 -22.55 3.51 -10.99
CA MET A 49 -22.77 3.64 -9.55
C MET A 49 -22.24 4.96 -8.98
N ASP A 50 -21.04 5.40 -9.37
CA ASP A 50 -20.48 6.69 -8.96
C ASP A 50 -21.33 7.86 -9.47
N ALA A 51 -21.82 7.79 -10.71
CA ALA A 51 -22.73 8.80 -11.27
C ALA A 51 -24.07 8.84 -10.52
N ALA A 52 -24.63 7.68 -10.17
CA ALA A 52 -25.86 7.59 -9.38
C ALA A 52 -25.68 8.11 -7.94
N SER A 53 -24.54 7.81 -7.30
CA SER A 53 -24.21 8.27 -5.95
C SER A 53 -24.00 9.78 -5.90
N LEU A 54 -23.27 10.34 -6.87
CA LEU A 54 -23.07 11.79 -7.00
C LEU A 54 -24.38 12.53 -7.34
N ALA A 55 -25.24 11.94 -8.16
CA ALA A 55 -26.58 12.49 -8.42
C ALA A 55 -27.45 12.47 -7.16
N ALA A 56 -27.37 11.41 -6.34
CA ALA A 56 -28.09 11.33 -5.08
C ALA A 56 -27.60 12.36 -4.04
N SER A 57 -26.28 12.58 -3.94
CA SER A 57 -25.68 13.61 -3.07
C SER A 57 -26.00 15.04 -3.51
N ALA A 58 -26.18 15.28 -4.82
CA ALA A 58 -26.60 16.59 -5.34
C ALA A 58 -28.10 16.86 -5.07
N VAL A 59 -28.94 15.82 -5.06
CA VAL A 59 -30.37 15.94 -4.75
C VAL A 59 -30.61 16.18 -3.25
N THR A 60 -29.85 15.54 -2.35
CA THR A 60 -29.97 15.78 -0.91
C THR A 60 -29.51 17.16 -0.46
N SER A 61 -28.60 17.83 -1.17
CA SER A 61 -28.24 19.23 -0.90
C SER A 61 -29.29 20.26 -1.33
N SER A 62 -30.34 19.82 -2.05
CA SER A 62 -31.40 20.71 -2.58
C SER A 62 -32.72 20.64 -1.80
N ALA A 63 -32.80 19.80 -0.76
CA ALA A 63 -34.01 19.55 0.00
C ALA A 63 -33.87 19.97 1.48
N GLU A 64 -33.64 21.25 1.74
CA GLU A 64 -33.94 21.86 3.04
C GLU A 64 -34.38 23.32 2.82
N SER A 65 -35.70 23.52 2.74
CA SER A 65 -36.33 24.83 2.68
C SER A 65 -36.93 25.22 4.04
N GLN A 66 -36.43 26.35 4.56
CA GLN A 66 -37.00 27.40 5.44
C GLN A 66 -38.22 27.15 6.36
N PRO A 67 -38.29 27.93 7.46
CA PRO A 67 -39.35 28.95 7.51
C PRO A 67 -38.87 30.37 7.86
N GLU A 68 -39.63 31.34 7.36
CA GLU A 68 -39.52 32.81 7.48
C GLU A 68 -39.77 33.34 8.91
N LEU A 69 -39.28 34.57 9.24
CA LEU A 69 -40.12 35.79 9.38
C LEU A 69 -39.35 37.04 9.94
N LYS A 70 -39.40 38.16 9.17
CA LYS A 70 -39.42 39.62 9.52
C LYS A 70 -38.28 40.25 10.37
N SER A 71 -37.86 41.52 10.23
CA SER A 71 -38.10 42.68 9.33
C SER A 71 -37.20 43.85 9.79
N SER A 72 -37.06 44.90 8.96
CA SER A 72 -36.50 46.26 9.21
C SER A 72 -34.99 46.46 8.97
N LEU A 73 -34.47 47.63 8.56
CA LEU A 73 -34.79 48.65 7.55
C LEU A 73 -33.56 49.60 7.56
N LEU A 74 -33.07 50.01 6.37
CA LEU A 74 -32.21 51.19 6.07
C LEU A 74 -30.74 51.13 6.60
N ASP A 75 -29.68 51.55 5.91
CA ASP A 75 -29.49 52.61 4.90
C ASP A 75 -28.23 52.35 4.01
N ARG A 76 -28.18 53.05 2.88
CA ARG A 76 -27.30 52.96 1.70
C ARG A 76 -25.84 53.42 1.93
N ARG A 77 -24.89 52.87 1.14
CA ARG A 77 -24.06 53.60 0.14
C ARG A 77 -23.10 52.69 -0.67
N GLU A 78 -23.33 52.70 -1.99
CA GLU A 78 -22.43 52.67 -3.16
C GLU A 78 -21.21 51.71 -3.30
N HIS A 79 -21.30 50.93 -4.39
CA HIS A 79 -20.31 50.11 -5.13
C HIS A 79 -19.34 50.97 -6.00
N PRO A 80 -18.40 50.43 -6.85
CA PRO A 80 -17.89 49.05 -7.06
C PRO A 80 -16.32 49.00 -7.10
N SER A 81 -15.59 47.88 -7.04
CA SER A 81 -15.41 46.93 -8.16
C SER A 81 -14.40 45.82 -7.82
N ALA A 82 -14.77 44.59 -8.18
CA ALA A 82 -13.95 43.51 -8.73
C ALA A 82 -12.82 42.87 -7.89
N VAL A 83 -13.18 41.79 -7.18
CA VAL A 83 -12.32 40.59 -7.11
C VAL A 83 -13.15 39.40 -7.57
N ASN A 84 -12.91 38.99 -8.81
CA ASN A 84 -13.53 37.81 -9.42
C ASN A 84 -12.75 36.57 -8.98
N SER A 85 -13.03 36.05 -7.77
CA SER A 85 -12.51 34.75 -7.33
C SER A 85 -13.39 33.64 -7.87
N SER A 86 -13.18 33.28 -9.12
CA SER A 86 -13.67 31.99 -9.64
C SER A 86 -12.95 30.87 -8.88
N ALA A 87 -13.63 30.34 -7.86
CA ALA A 87 -13.30 29.06 -7.28
C ALA A 87 -13.34 28.03 -8.42
N ARG A 88 -12.17 27.57 -8.88
CA ARG A 88 -12.06 26.46 -9.83
C ARG A 88 -12.62 25.22 -9.15
N GLN A 89 -13.90 24.96 -9.37
CA GLN A 89 -14.53 23.69 -9.08
C GLN A 89 -13.73 22.60 -9.81
N SER A 90 -13.27 21.61 -9.06
CA SER A 90 -12.67 20.40 -9.63
C SER A 90 -13.64 19.81 -10.66
N PRO A 91 -13.16 19.39 -11.85
CA PRO A 91 -14.07 18.90 -12.89
C PRO A 91 -14.91 17.71 -12.38
N PRO A 92 -16.20 17.62 -12.77
CA PRO A 92 -17.06 16.51 -12.36
C PRO A 92 -16.41 15.16 -12.66
N VAL A 93 -16.57 14.18 -11.77
CA VAL A 93 -16.03 12.81 -11.94
C VAL A 93 -16.45 12.21 -13.29
N GLU A 94 -17.66 12.53 -13.75
CA GLU A 94 -18.19 12.17 -15.06
C GLU A 94 -17.38 12.78 -16.23
N SER A 95 -16.91 14.02 -16.11
CA SER A 95 -16.04 14.65 -17.12
C SER A 95 -14.65 14.01 -17.15
N ILE A 96 -14.09 13.68 -15.98
CA ILE A 96 -12.81 12.95 -15.87
C ILE A 96 -12.96 11.53 -16.46
N LEU A 97 -14.10 10.88 -16.24
CA LEU A 97 -14.44 9.55 -16.76
C LEU A 97 -14.69 9.56 -18.26
N ASN A 98 -15.50 10.47 -18.78
CA ASN A 98 -15.75 10.61 -20.22
C ASN A 98 -14.45 10.96 -20.94
N THR A 99 -13.59 11.78 -20.33
CA THR A 99 -12.23 12.02 -20.84
C THR A 99 -11.37 10.76 -20.82
N PHE A 100 -11.44 9.95 -19.76
CA PHE A 100 -10.69 8.69 -19.66
C PHE A 100 -11.20 7.64 -20.67
N HIS A 101 -12.51 7.43 -20.76
CA HIS A 101 -13.15 6.53 -21.72
C HIS A 101 -12.90 6.98 -23.16
N ALA A 102 -13.04 8.28 -23.47
CA ALA A 102 -12.68 8.81 -24.78
C ALA A 102 -11.18 8.60 -25.07
N LYS A 103 -10.29 8.81 -24.10
CA LYS A 103 -8.84 8.54 -24.26
C LYS A 103 -8.53 7.06 -24.47
N VAL A 104 -9.24 6.16 -23.81
CA VAL A 104 -9.06 4.70 -23.92
C VAL A 104 -9.65 4.18 -25.23
N ALA A 105 -10.84 4.64 -25.61
CA ALA A 105 -11.55 4.21 -26.83
C ALA A 105 -10.95 4.82 -28.11
N ALA A 106 -10.45 6.06 -28.07
CA ALA A 106 -9.87 6.75 -29.23
C ALA A 106 -8.47 6.26 -29.60
N ARG A 107 -7.85 5.39 -28.81
CA ARG A 107 -6.51 4.88 -29.09
C ARG A 107 -6.58 3.37 -29.31
N GLU A 108 -6.16 2.92 -30.49
CA GLU A 108 -5.64 1.55 -30.65
C GLU A 108 -4.34 1.43 -29.84
N ARG A 109 -4.47 1.27 -28.53
CA ARG A 109 -3.32 1.23 -27.63
C ARG A 109 -2.67 -0.14 -27.74
N LYS A 110 -1.41 -0.17 -28.17
CA LYS A 110 -0.58 -1.38 -28.08
C LYS A 110 -0.33 -1.70 -26.61
N ILE A 111 -0.73 -2.89 -26.17
CA ILE A 111 -0.38 -3.40 -24.83
C ILE A 111 1.14 -3.56 -24.76
N VAL A 112 1.77 -2.87 -23.80
CA VAL A 112 3.22 -2.86 -23.55
C VAL A 112 3.59 -3.79 -22.41
N ASN A 113 2.75 -3.88 -21.38
CA ASN A 113 2.95 -4.74 -20.23
C ASN A 113 1.71 -5.62 -20.06
N PRO A 114 1.68 -6.83 -20.65
CA PRO A 114 0.51 -7.70 -20.53
C PRO A 114 0.29 -8.22 -19.11
N HIS A 115 1.30 -8.14 -18.23
CA HIS A 115 1.29 -8.73 -16.88
C HIS A 115 0.86 -10.21 -16.93
N ASP A 116 1.42 -10.99 -17.86
CA ASP A 116 0.99 -12.35 -18.16
C ASP A 116 1.65 -13.36 -17.21
N TYR A 117 1.34 -13.24 -15.92
CA TYR A 117 1.81 -14.14 -14.88
C TYR A 117 0.64 -14.95 -14.35
N ASP A 118 0.85 -16.26 -14.26
CA ASP A 118 -0.11 -17.20 -13.69
C ASP A 118 -0.16 -17.06 -12.17
N TYR A 119 -1.34 -17.28 -11.60
CA TYR A 119 -1.47 -17.44 -10.16
C TYR A 119 -0.95 -18.83 -9.75
N ILE A 120 0.11 -18.87 -8.93
CA ILE A 120 0.54 -20.06 -8.20
C ILE A 120 -0.42 -20.33 -7.04
N HIS A 121 -0.80 -19.27 -6.34
CA HIS A 121 -1.84 -19.26 -5.32
C HIS A 121 -2.80 -18.11 -5.60
N ASN A 122 -4.09 -18.40 -5.56
CA ASN A 122 -5.14 -17.41 -5.72
C ASN A 122 -6.20 -17.64 -4.64
N VAL A 123 -6.97 -16.58 -4.34
CA VAL A 123 -8.01 -16.60 -3.31
C VAL A 123 -9.32 -16.00 -3.86
N PRO A 124 -9.86 -16.49 -5.01
CA PRO A 124 -10.94 -15.82 -5.73
C PRO A 124 -12.23 -15.66 -4.89
N GLY A 125 -12.44 -16.52 -3.89
CA GLY A 125 -13.58 -16.44 -2.98
C GLY A 125 -13.47 -15.41 -1.86
N ALA A 126 -12.33 -14.73 -1.68
CA ALA A 126 -12.11 -13.83 -0.54
C ALA A 126 -13.10 -12.65 -0.47
N CYS A 127 -13.56 -12.16 -1.62
CA CYS A 127 -14.59 -11.11 -1.71
C CYS A 127 -15.91 -11.62 -2.33
N ALA A 128 -16.03 -12.91 -2.63
CA ALA A 128 -17.25 -13.46 -3.24
C ALA A 128 -18.39 -13.54 -2.21
N ASP A 129 -19.61 -13.25 -2.65
CA ASP A 129 -20.86 -13.43 -1.90
C ASP A 129 -20.92 -12.72 -0.53
N ARG A 130 -20.13 -11.65 -0.34
CA ARG A 130 -20.14 -10.83 0.88
C ARG A 130 -19.84 -9.36 0.59
N PRO A 131 -20.39 -8.42 1.38
CA PRO A 131 -19.97 -7.03 1.29
C PRO A 131 -18.53 -6.87 1.78
N VAL A 132 -17.70 -6.22 0.98
CA VAL A 132 -16.34 -5.81 1.35
C VAL A 132 -16.27 -4.30 1.23
N GLU A 133 -15.86 -3.62 2.29
CA GLU A 133 -15.57 -2.19 2.26
C GLU A 133 -14.08 -1.94 2.07
N LEU A 134 -13.22 -2.73 2.71
CA LEU A 134 -11.77 -2.55 2.69
C LEU A 134 -11.04 -3.83 2.27
N LEU A 135 -10.33 -3.77 1.15
CA LEU A 135 -9.32 -4.75 0.79
C LEU A 135 -7.94 -4.27 1.28
N VAL A 136 -7.35 -5.04 2.19
CA VAL A 136 -5.99 -4.84 2.69
C VAL A 136 -5.04 -5.75 1.94
N GLY A 137 -4.23 -5.15 1.06
CA GLY A 137 -3.18 -5.86 0.33
C GLY A 137 -1.81 -5.58 0.93
N VAL A 138 -1.09 -6.64 1.29
CA VAL A 138 0.25 -6.57 1.87
C VAL A 138 1.26 -7.24 0.93
N PRO A 139 1.94 -6.47 0.06
CA PRO A 139 3.11 -6.94 -0.67
C PRO A 139 4.20 -7.39 0.32
N SER A 140 4.54 -8.67 0.30
CA SER A 140 5.48 -9.28 1.25
C SER A 140 6.55 -10.08 0.52
N ARG A 141 7.74 -10.22 1.11
CA ARG A 141 8.79 -11.10 0.54
C ARG A 141 8.45 -12.56 0.81
N VAL A 142 8.86 -13.46 -0.07
CA VAL A 142 8.67 -14.91 0.10
C VAL A 142 9.16 -15.44 1.46
N ASP A 143 10.23 -14.88 2.01
CA ASP A 143 10.86 -15.28 3.28
C ASP A 143 10.29 -14.60 4.53
N SER A 144 9.38 -13.63 4.39
CA SER A 144 8.86 -12.78 5.47
C SER A 144 7.71 -13.41 6.26
N PHE A 145 7.83 -14.71 6.59
CA PHE A 145 6.79 -15.48 7.28
C PHE A 145 6.39 -14.88 8.63
N GLN A 146 7.38 -14.41 9.40
CA GLN A 146 7.15 -13.87 10.74
C GLN A 146 6.34 -12.58 10.69
N HIS A 147 6.66 -11.66 9.78
CA HIS A 147 5.89 -10.44 9.58
C HIS A 147 4.44 -10.75 9.17
N ARG A 148 4.23 -11.64 8.19
CA ARG A 148 2.87 -12.04 7.80
C ARG A 148 2.08 -12.60 8.98
N GLN A 149 2.70 -13.50 9.76
CA GLN A 149 2.07 -14.06 10.94
C GLN A 149 1.74 -12.99 12.00
N THR A 150 2.66 -12.06 12.26
CA THR A 150 2.43 -10.96 13.19
C THR A 150 1.31 -10.04 12.71
N ILE A 151 1.23 -9.72 11.41
CA ILE A 151 0.14 -8.92 10.85
C ILE A 151 -1.20 -9.60 11.07
N ARG A 152 -1.31 -10.91 10.80
CA ARG A 152 -2.54 -11.70 11.07
C ARG A 152 -2.98 -11.63 12.53
N GLN A 153 -2.03 -11.57 13.46
CA GLN A 153 -2.27 -11.54 14.91
C GLN A 153 -2.44 -10.13 15.48
N THR A 154 -2.32 -9.08 14.66
CA THR A 154 -2.34 -7.69 15.12
C THR A 154 -3.29 -6.86 14.26
N TRP A 155 -2.81 -5.82 13.57
CA TRP A 155 -3.66 -4.92 12.82
C TRP A 155 -4.42 -5.59 11.67
N GLY A 156 -3.93 -6.71 11.15
CA GLY A 156 -4.64 -7.54 10.18
C GLY A 156 -5.84 -8.29 10.76
N GLN A 157 -5.90 -8.49 12.08
CA GLN A 157 -7.04 -9.12 12.77
C GLN A 157 -8.34 -8.33 12.58
N PHE A 158 -8.26 -7.04 12.25
CA PHE A 158 -9.42 -6.23 11.87
C PHE A 158 -10.25 -6.88 10.75
N ALA A 159 -9.61 -7.59 9.81
CA ALA A 159 -10.29 -8.31 8.72
C ALA A 159 -10.90 -9.66 9.12
N SER A 160 -10.59 -10.17 10.32
CA SER A 160 -11.11 -11.44 10.81
C SER A 160 -12.55 -11.34 11.33
N ASP A 161 -13.00 -10.14 11.70
CA ASP A 161 -14.39 -9.89 12.09
C ASP A 161 -15.24 -9.54 10.85
N PRO A 162 -16.27 -10.35 10.51
CA PRO A 162 -17.15 -10.07 9.38
C PRO A 162 -17.85 -8.70 9.45
N ILE A 163 -18.10 -8.15 10.65
CA ILE A 163 -18.74 -6.84 10.86
C ILE A 163 -17.92 -5.72 10.24
N ASN A 164 -16.58 -5.86 10.25
CA ASN A 164 -15.67 -4.87 9.71
C ASN A 164 -15.64 -4.83 8.18
N LYS A 165 -16.27 -5.80 7.50
CA LYS A 165 -16.34 -5.90 6.04
C LYS A 165 -14.96 -5.73 5.38
N ALA A 166 -13.92 -6.24 6.02
CA ALA A 166 -12.55 -6.12 5.54
C ALA A 166 -12.01 -7.49 5.11
N VAL A 167 -11.04 -7.47 4.20
CA VAL A 167 -10.34 -8.66 3.69
C VAL A 167 -8.84 -8.36 3.75
N LEU A 168 -8.05 -9.29 4.28
CA LEU A 168 -6.58 -9.22 4.29
C LEU A 168 -6.01 -10.25 3.33
N LEU A 169 -5.12 -9.82 2.44
CA LEU A 169 -4.37 -10.69 1.53
C LEU A 169 -2.89 -10.28 1.45
N PHE A 170 -2.02 -11.27 1.39
CA PHE A 170 -0.59 -11.10 1.17
C PHE A 170 -0.25 -11.36 -0.30
N PHE A 171 0.49 -10.43 -0.92
CA PHE A 171 0.87 -10.48 -2.33
C PHE A 171 2.34 -10.82 -2.48
N LEU A 172 2.64 -11.93 -3.16
CA LEU A 172 3.99 -12.46 -3.32
C LEU A 172 4.32 -12.69 -4.81
N GLY A 173 5.62 -12.65 -5.13
CA GLY A 173 6.15 -13.30 -6.34
C GLY A 173 6.59 -14.73 -6.04
N SER A 174 7.16 -15.41 -7.03
CA SER A 174 7.78 -16.73 -6.91
C SER A 174 9.25 -16.66 -6.51
N THR A 175 9.81 -17.78 -6.07
CA THR A 175 11.26 -17.93 -5.85
C THR A 175 11.78 -19.19 -6.54
N LEU A 176 13.06 -19.14 -6.96
CA LEU A 176 13.76 -20.29 -7.53
C LEU A 176 14.20 -21.29 -6.45
N ASP A 177 14.26 -20.87 -5.19
CA ASP A 177 14.52 -21.74 -4.06
C ASP A 177 13.30 -22.66 -3.81
N LYS A 178 13.48 -23.94 -4.11
CA LYS A 178 12.42 -24.96 -4.02
C LYS A 178 11.95 -25.19 -2.60
N GLU A 179 12.84 -25.14 -1.61
CA GLU A 179 12.50 -25.35 -0.20
C GLU A 179 11.70 -24.17 0.33
N LEU A 180 12.16 -22.95 0.03
CA LEU A 180 11.45 -21.73 0.40
C LEU A 180 10.07 -21.66 -0.27
N GLN A 181 9.98 -21.98 -1.57
CA GLN A 181 8.71 -22.03 -2.27
C GLN A 181 7.77 -23.10 -1.69
N GLN A 182 8.30 -24.25 -1.24
CA GLN A 182 7.50 -25.27 -0.56
C GLN A 182 6.95 -24.78 0.77
N ARG A 183 7.74 -24.02 1.55
CA ARG A 183 7.26 -23.39 2.79
C ARG A 183 6.15 -22.36 2.52
N VAL A 184 6.28 -21.56 1.46
CA VAL A 184 5.20 -20.65 1.02
C VAL A 184 3.93 -21.43 0.66
N ARG A 185 4.05 -22.56 -0.06
CA ARG A 185 2.87 -23.41 -0.37
C ARG A 185 2.18 -23.93 0.88
N ILE A 186 2.94 -24.33 1.90
CA ILE A 186 2.39 -24.79 3.18
C ILE A 186 1.65 -23.65 3.88
N GLU A 187 2.25 -22.46 3.94
CA GLU A 187 1.61 -21.28 4.53
C GLU A 187 0.33 -20.90 3.77
N ALA A 188 0.38 -20.85 2.44
CA ALA A 188 -0.78 -20.50 1.60
C ALA A 188 -1.95 -21.45 1.83
N ARG A 189 -1.71 -22.76 1.93
CA ARG A 189 -2.75 -23.75 2.25
C ARG A 189 -3.30 -23.60 3.67
N LYS A 190 -2.44 -23.25 4.63
CA LYS A 190 -2.82 -23.12 6.04
C LYS A 190 -3.69 -21.89 6.29
N HIS A 191 -3.37 -20.76 5.66
CA HIS A 191 -4.00 -19.48 5.97
C HIS A 191 -5.01 -19.02 4.92
N GLY A 192 -4.90 -19.49 3.67
CA GLY A 192 -5.84 -19.15 2.60
C GLY A 192 -5.84 -17.66 2.22
N ASP A 193 -4.77 -16.92 2.53
CA ASP A 193 -4.69 -15.47 2.38
C ASP A 193 -3.51 -15.01 1.51
N ILE A 194 -2.89 -15.93 0.76
CA ILE A 194 -1.76 -15.63 -0.12
C ILE A 194 -2.23 -15.60 -1.58
N VAL A 195 -2.04 -14.45 -2.22
CA VAL A 195 -2.07 -14.30 -3.67
C VAL A 195 -0.62 -14.29 -4.17
N GLN A 196 -0.25 -15.32 -4.91
CA GLN A 196 1.11 -15.48 -5.45
C GLN A 196 1.07 -15.62 -6.96
N GLU A 197 1.80 -14.77 -7.67
CA GLU A 197 1.98 -14.87 -9.12
C GLU A 197 3.36 -15.42 -9.49
N SER A 198 3.51 -15.91 -10.73
CA SER A 198 4.70 -16.65 -11.17
C SER A 198 5.96 -15.82 -11.42
N PHE A 199 5.90 -14.47 -11.38
CA PHE A 199 7.10 -13.62 -11.54
C PHE A 199 8.06 -13.75 -10.36
N ILE A 200 9.37 -13.66 -10.61
CA ILE A 200 10.38 -13.74 -9.54
C ILE A 200 10.24 -12.58 -8.55
N ASP A 201 10.14 -12.90 -7.27
CA ASP A 201 10.08 -11.93 -6.19
C ASP A 201 11.46 -11.27 -6.00
N SER A 202 11.52 -9.97 -6.25
CA SER A 202 12.72 -9.17 -6.03
C SER A 202 12.37 -7.70 -5.84
N TYR A 203 13.29 -6.92 -5.27
CA TYR A 203 13.11 -5.48 -5.13
C TYR A 203 12.87 -4.77 -6.49
N LYS A 204 13.50 -5.27 -7.56
CA LYS A 204 13.32 -4.73 -8.92
C LYS A 204 11.96 -5.07 -9.53
N ASN A 205 11.25 -6.06 -8.98
CA ASN A 205 9.93 -6.50 -9.44
C ASN A 205 8.79 -6.02 -8.52
N LEU A 206 9.04 -5.09 -7.58
CA LEU A 206 7.98 -4.53 -6.73
C LEU A 206 6.82 -3.95 -7.53
N SER A 207 7.10 -3.29 -8.66
CA SER A 207 6.05 -2.76 -9.54
C SER A 207 5.14 -3.86 -10.10
N LEU A 208 5.67 -5.05 -10.40
CA LEU A 208 4.84 -6.18 -10.81
C LEU A 208 3.96 -6.64 -9.65
N LYS A 209 4.49 -6.69 -8.44
CA LYS A 209 3.75 -7.07 -7.23
C LYS A 209 2.60 -6.10 -6.90
N SER A 210 2.81 -4.79 -7.03
CA SER A 210 1.71 -3.84 -6.85
C SER A 210 0.72 -3.84 -8.01
N VAL A 211 1.16 -4.09 -9.25
CA VAL A 211 0.24 -4.34 -10.38
C VAL A 211 -0.60 -5.60 -10.11
N ALA A 212 -0.02 -6.66 -9.56
CA ALA A 212 -0.74 -7.86 -9.16
C ALA A 212 -1.83 -7.56 -8.12
N LEU A 213 -1.54 -6.69 -7.13
CA LEU A 213 -2.51 -6.22 -6.14
C LEU A 213 -3.69 -5.49 -6.79
N VAL A 214 -3.43 -4.45 -7.60
CA VAL A 214 -4.54 -3.68 -8.21
C VAL A 214 -5.28 -4.49 -9.27
N ARG A 215 -4.60 -5.42 -9.96
CA ARG A 215 -5.22 -6.40 -10.86
C ARG A 215 -6.17 -7.30 -10.09
N TRP A 216 -5.71 -7.88 -8.99
CA TRP A 216 -6.50 -8.80 -8.19
C TRP A 216 -7.74 -8.10 -7.62
N ALA A 217 -7.58 -6.89 -7.08
CA ALA A 217 -8.70 -6.06 -6.63
C ALA A 217 -9.72 -5.81 -7.76
N SER A 218 -9.24 -5.52 -8.97
CA SER A 218 -10.09 -5.24 -10.13
C SER A 218 -10.90 -6.46 -10.62
N LEU A 219 -10.35 -7.66 -10.46
CA LEU A 219 -10.93 -8.89 -11.01
C LEU A 219 -11.76 -9.66 -9.98
N TYR A 220 -11.28 -9.73 -8.74
CA TYR A 220 -11.83 -10.61 -7.70
C TYR A 220 -12.45 -9.86 -6.52
N CYS A 221 -12.24 -8.55 -6.41
CA CYS A 221 -12.86 -7.72 -5.37
C CYS A 221 -13.41 -6.40 -5.93
N PRO A 222 -14.09 -6.43 -7.11
CA PRO A 222 -14.48 -5.19 -7.78
C PRO A 222 -15.38 -4.34 -6.90
N ASP A 223 -16.31 -4.95 -6.17
CA ASP A 223 -17.35 -4.26 -5.41
C ASP A 223 -16.88 -3.67 -4.06
N SER A 224 -15.58 -3.74 -3.76
CA SER A 224 -15.01 -3.08 -2.59
C SER A 224 -15.01 -1.55 -2.72
N THR A 225 -15.04 -0.83 -1.60
CA THR A 225 -14.94 0.65 -1.61
C THR A 225 -13.50 1.12 -1.68
N PHE A 226 -12.64 0.53 -0.84
CA PHE A 226 -11.26 0.94 -0.67
C PHE A 226 -10.29 -0.22 -0.82
N VAL A 227 -9.13 0.09 -1.36
CA VAL A 227 -7.95 -0.79 -1.39
C VAL A 227 -6.82 -0.07 -0.67
N VAL A 228 -6.19 -0.73 0.30
CA VAL A 228 -4.96 -0.25 0.93
C VAL A 228 -3.80 -1.17 0.56
N LYS A 229 -2.67 -0.55 0.20
CA LYS A 229 -1.38 -1.21 0.09
C LYS A 229 -0.52 -0.78 1.27
N ALA A 230 0.05 -1.74 1.98
CA ALA A 230 1.03 -1.50 3.04
C ALA A 230 2.16 -2.54 2.97
N ASP A 231 3.41 -2.11 3.19
CA ASP A 231 4.54 -3.03 3.32
C ASP A 231 4.41 -3.90 4.59
N ASP A 232 5.08 -5.04 4.62
CA ASP A 232 4.96 -6.01 5.71
C ASP A 232 5.71 -5.61 7.01
N ASP A 233 6.50 -4.55 6.97
CA ASP A 233 7.16 -3.91 8.12
C ASP A 233 6.45 -2.62 8.58
N MET A 234 5.19 -2.46 8.17
CA MET A 234 4.31 -1.37 8.60
C MET A 234 3.46 -1.79 9.80
N TYR A 235 3.14 -0.81 10.65
CA TYR A 235 1.96 -0.87 11.51
C TYR A 235 0.87 0.02 10.92
N ILE A 236 -0.35 -0.48 10.82
CA ILE A 236 -1.52 0.26 10.31
C ILE A 236 -2.61 0.34 11.38
N ASN A 237 -3.01 1.54 11.78
CA ASN A 237 -4.19 1.76 12.61
C ASN A 237 -5.45 1.74 11.71
N VAL A 238 -5.99 0.55 11.47
CA VAL A 238 -7.07 0.33 10.49
C VAL A 238 -8.36 1.10 10.79
N PRO A 239 -8.86 1.20 12.04
CA PRO A 239 -10.03 2.03 12.35
C PRO A 239 -9.83 3.50 11.98
N ARG A 240 -8.65 4.05 12.28
CA ARG A 240 -8.30 5.44 11.95
C ARG A 240 -8.16 5.66 10.45
N LEU A 241 -7.54 4.71 9.75
CA LEU A 241 -7.48 4.69 8.28
C LEU A 241 -8.89 4.78 7.69
N LEU A 242 -9.80 3.88 8.09
CA LEU A 242 -11.16 3.83 7.55
C LEU A 242 -11.93 5.13 7.80
N SER A 243 -11.81 5.72 9.00
CA SER A 243 -12.43 7.01 9.29
C SER A 243 -11.98 8.10 8.30
N LYS A 244 -10.67 8.14 7.99
CA LYS A 244 -10.10 9.10 7.04
C LYS A 244 -10.49 8.82 5.60
N LEU A 245 -10.55 7.55 5.20
CA LEU A 245 -10.98 7.15 3.86
C LEU A 245 -12.45 7.50 3.61
N ARG A 246 -13.35 7.21 4.56
CA ARG A 246 -14.77 7.57 4.47
C ARG A 246 -14.96 9.08 4.36
N ALA A 247 -14.32 9.85 5.24
CA ALA A 247 -14.40 11.32 5.20
C ALA A 247 -13.82 11.93 3.90
N GLN A 248 -12.84 11.27 3.28
CA GLN A 248 -12.32 11.68 1.98
C GLN A 248 -13.25 11.27 0.83
N PHE A 249 -13.88 10.10 0.92
CA PHE A 249 -14.84 9.59 -0.05
C PHE A 249 -16.09 10.48 -0.14
N ASP A 250 -16.55 11.03 0.98
CA ASP A 250 -17.65 12.00 1.03
C ASP A 250 -17.35 13.27 0.21
N LYS A 251 -16.07 13.60 0.00
CA LYS A 251 -15.63 14.73 -0.85
C LYS A 251 -15.48 14.35 -2.32
N GLY A 252 -15.38 13.05 -2.63
CA GLY A 252 -15.24 12.56 -3.99
C GLY A 252 -14.83 11.08 -4.06
N PRO A 253 -15.45 10.27 -4.93
CA PRO A 253 -15.27 8.81 -4.97
C PRO A 253 -14.04 8.32 -5.77
N LEU A 254 -13.09 9.20 -6.09
CA LEU A 254 -11.90 8.85 -6.87
C LEU A 254 -10.64 9.51 -6.31
N PHE A 255 -9.78 8.73 -5.65
CA PHE A 255 -8.51 9.24 -5.14
C PHE A 255 -7.48 8.14 -4.84
N LEU A 256 -6.21 8.57 -4.79
CA LEU A 256 -5.11 7.96 -4.04
C LEU A 256 -4.82 8.85 -2.82
N ILE A 257 -4.54 8.28 -1.66
CA ILE A 257 -4.25 9.03 -0.43
C ILE A 257 -3.06 8.45 0.32
N GLY A 258 -2.22 9.33 0.85
CA GLY A 258 -1.04 9.00 1.65
C GLY A 258 -0.04 10.15 1.69
N ILE A 259 1.25 9.85 1.85
CA ILE A 259 2.31 10.88 1.85
C ILE A 259 2.67 11.22 0.41
N VAL A 260 2.36 12.44 -0.03
CA VAL A 260 2.70 12.90 -1.39
C VAL A 260 4.13 13.44 -1.44
N HIS A 261 4.90 12.97 -2.41
CA HIS A 261 6.24 13.47 -2.74
C HIS A 261 6.19 14.37 -3.98
N PRO A 262 6.18 15.71 -3.82
CA PRO A 262 6.28 16.64 -4.92
C PRO A 262 7.73 16.77 -5.42
N ASP A 263 7.90 17.22 -6.66
CA ASP A 263 9.17 17.72 -7.23
C ASP A 263 10.38 16.78 -7.17
N SER A 264 10.14 15.50 -6.90
CA SER A 264 11.18 14.47 -6.77
C SER A 264 11.87 14.20 -8.09
N LYS A 265 13.18 13.93 -8.04
CA LYS A 265 14.02 13.71 -9.22
C LYS A 265 14.59 12.29 -9.22
N PRO A 266 14.75 11.67 -10.39
CA PRO A 266 15.45 10.41 -10.50
C PRO A 266 16.90 10.55 -10.03
N PHE A 267 17.37 9.66 -9.17
CA PHE A 267 18.78 9.57 -8.84
C PHE A 267 19.55 9.05 -10.06
N ARG A 268 20.58 9.80 -10.47
CA ARG A 268 21.40 9.48 -11.66
C ARG A 268 22.77 8.92 -11.32
N ASP A 269 23.10 8.84 -10.04
CA ASP A 269 24.30 8.15 -9.56
C ASP A 269 24.05 6.64 -9.50
N LYS A 270 24.88 5.85 -10.18
CA LYS A 270 24.79 4.39 -10.24
C LYS A 270 24.97 3.72 -8.88
N GLY A 271 25.65 4.38 -7.93
CA GLY A 271 25.81 3.88 -6.56
C GLY A 271 24.57 4.04 -5.68
N HIS A 272 23.58 4.82 -6.12
CA HIS A 272 22.39 5.10 -5.33
C HIS A 272 21.39 3.92 -5.38
N LYS A 273 20.82 3.52 -4.23
CA LYS A 273 19.81 2.45 -4.12
C LYS A 273 18.64 2.62 -5.11
N TRP A 274 18.27 3.88 -5.36
CA TRP A 274 17.18 4.27 -6.25
C TRP A 274 17.66 4.86 -7.60
N PHE A 275 18.84 4.43 -8.07
CA PHE A 275 19.35 4.81 -9.39
C PHE A 275 18.37 4.46 -10.52
N VAL A 276 18.11 5.43 -11.39
CA VAL A 276 17.33 5.24 -12.61
C VAL A 276 18.10 5.79 -13.80
N ALA A 277 18.36 4.95 -14.80
CA ALA A 277 19.09 5.37 -15.99
C ALA A 277 18.26 6.36 -16.85
N PRO A 278 18.89 7.28 -17.58
CA PRO A 278 18.19 8.14 -18.53
C PRO A 278 17.42 7.37 -19.62
N SER A 279 17.88 6.16 -19.98
CA SER A 279 17.21 5.26 -20.90
C SER A 279 15.90 4.66 -20.34
N GLU A 280 15.84 4.45 -19.03
CA GLU A 280 14.64 3.96 -18.32
C GLU A 280 13.63 5.08 -18.09
N TYR A 281 14.11 6.27 -17.70
CA TYR A 281 13.27 7.44 -17.46
C TYR A 281 13.95 8.73 -17.92
N ARG A 282 13.47 9.31 -19.01
CA ARG A 282 14.09 10.47 -19.68
C ARG A 282 13.80 11.81 -19.02
N HIS A 283 12.70 11.93 -18.26
CA HIS A 283 12.32 13.22 -17.67
C HIS A 283 13.21 13.57 -16.46
N LYS A 284 13.33 14.88 -16.19
CA LYS A 284 14.16 15.40 -15.09
C LYS A 284 13.49 15.31 -13.72
N LYS A 285 12.17 15.24 -13.68
CA LYS A 285 11.34 15.12 -12.47
C LYS A 285 10.34 14.00 -12.66
N TYR A 286 10.02 13.31 -11.57
CA TYR A 286 8.87 12.41 -11.52
C TYR A 286 7.57 13.21 -11.39
N PRO A 287 6.42 12.63 -11.80
CA PRO A 287 5.12 13.07 -11.31
C PRO A 287 5.08 13.06 -9.78
N ASN A 288 4.21 13.88 -9.18
CA ASN A 288 3.91 13.72 -7.76
C ASN A 288 3.40 12.29 -7.54
N TYR A 289 4.01 11.57 -6.60
CA TYR A 289 3.63 10.19 -6.26
C TYR A 289 3.39 10.09 -4.75
N VAL A 290 2.69 9.05 -4.33
CA VAL A 290 2.43 8.72 -2.93
C VAL A 290 3.47 7.69 -2.47
N SER A 291 4.07 7.89 -1.30
CA SER A 291 5.09 7.00 -0.69
C SER A 291 4.71 5.53 -0.79
N GLY A 292 5.65 4.69 -1.23
CA GLY A 292 5.44 3.25 -1.35
C GLY A 292 5.18 2.52 -0.03
N THR A 293 5.62 3.06 1.12
CA THR A 293 5.50 2.37 2.42
C THR A 293 4.06 1.99 2.76
N ALA A 294 3.12 2.91 2.54
CA ALA A 294 1.70 2.65 2.60
C ALA A 294 0.92 3.74 1.85
N TYR A 295 -0.11 3.33 1.12
CA TYR A 295 -1.09 4.22 0.50
C TYR A 295 -2.44 3.53 0.37
N ALA A 296 -3.50 4.31 0.33
CA ALA A 296 -4.84 3.81 0.10
C ALA A 296 -5.45 4.46 -1.15
N MET A 297 -6.47 3.82 -1.70
CA MET A 297 -7.19 4.31 -2.87
C MET A 297 -8.62 3.80 -2.88
N THR A 298 -9.47 4.46 -3.65
CA THR A 298 -10.76 3.88 -4.01
C THR A 298 -10.54 2.70 -4.96
N THR A 299 -11.42 1.71 -4.91
CA THR A 299 -11.31 0.55 -5.82
C THR A 299 -11.46 0.98 -7.29
N SER A 300 -12.28 2.01 -7.55
CA SER A 300 -12.37 2.69 -8.84
C SER A 300 -11.02 3.24 -9.34
N ALA A 301 -10.17 3.75 -8.44
CA ALA A 301 -8.83 4.19 -8.79
C ALA A 301 -7.91 3.00 -9.08
N ALA A 302 -7.94 1.95 -8.24
CA ALA A 302 -7.18 0.72 -8.48
C ALA A 302 -7.46 0.11 -9.87
N MET A 303 -8.74 0.08 -10.29
CA MET A 303 -9.12 -0.40 -11.62
C MET A 303 -8.53 0.44 -12.76
N ARG A 304 -8.54 1.77 -12.64
CA ARG A 304 -7.93 2.64 -13.65
C ARG A 304 -6.41 2.46 -13.72
N LEU A 305 -5.77 2.33 -12.56
CA LEU A 305 -4.33 2.05 -12.48
C LEU A 305 -4.00 0.72 -13.15
N PHE A 306 -4.80 -0.33 -12.91
CA PHE A 306 -4.62 -1.61 -13.59
C PHE A 306 -4.74 -1.47 -15.11
N VAL A 307 -5.76 -0.79 -15.62
CA VAL A 307 -5.92 -0.56 -17.07
C VAL A 307 -4.72 0.20 -17.65
N GLU A 308 -4.28 1.27 -17.00
CA GLU A 308 -3.11 2.03 -17.48
C GLU A 308 -1.81 1.23 -17.42
N SER A 309 -1.67 0.33 -16.44
CA SER A 309 -0.50 -0.54 -16.30
C SER A 309 -0.26 -1.38 -17.55
N LEU A 310 -1.31 -1.73 -18.31
CA LEU A 310 -1.21 -2.53 -19.54
C LEU A 310 -0.46 -1.81 -20.67
N TYR A 311 -0.45 -0.48 -20.64
CA TYR A 311 -0.01 0.35 -21.76
C TYR A 311 1.21 1.22 -21.43
N VAL A 312 1.61 1.27 -20.16
CA VAL A 312 2.76 2.04 -19.70
C VAL A 312 3.88 1.09 -19.33
N ARG A 313 5.07 1.30 -19.90
CA ARG A 313 6.26 0.53 -19.57
C ARG A 313 6.54 0.62 -18.05
N PRO A 314 6.72 -0.51 -17.34
CA PRO A 314 7.04 -0.51 -15.92
C PRO A 314 8.35 0.22 -15.61
N LEU A 315 8.35 0.96 -14.52
CA LEU A 315 9.55 1.45 -13.84
C LEU A 315 9.65 0.69 -12.50
N TYR A 316 10.84 0.23 -12.12
CA TYR A 316 11.00 -0.63 -10.93
C TYR A 316 10.71 0.07 -9.59
N LEU A 317 10.79 1.41 -9.56
CA LEU A 317 10.34 2.21 -8.43
C LEU A 317 8.81 2.19 -8.41
N GLU A 318 8.27 1.29 -7.60
CA GLU A 318 6.85 0.95 -7.58
C GLU A 318 5.94 2.14 -7.30
N ASP A 319 6.27 2.96 -6.31
CA ASP A 319 5.50 4.14 -5.93
C ASP A 319 5.49 5.19 -7.04
N VAL A 320 6.67 5.51 -7.59
CA VAL A 320 6.80 6.39 -8.76
C VAL A 320 5.98 5.87 -9.94
N TYR A 321 6.03 4.56 -10.20
CA TYR A 321 5.30 3.94 -11.29
C TYR A 321 3.78 3.96 -11.06
N VAL A 322 3.30 3.36 -9.98
CA VAL A 322 1.87 3.12 -9.72
C VAL A 322 1.16 4.40 -9.29
N THR A 323 1.67 5.11 -8.29
CA THR A 323 0.97 6.26 -7.70
C THR A 323 1.36 7.60 -8.33
N GLY A 324 2.39 7.60 -9.17
CA GLY A 324 2.82 8.75 -9.99
C GLY A 324 2.44 8.60 -11.47
N ILE A 325 3.18 7.77 -12.21
CA ILE A 325 3.06 7.67 -13.68
C ILE A 325 1.70 7.12 -14.09
N LEU A 326 1.26 5.99 -13.53
CA LEU A 326 -0.04 5.40 -13.86
C LEU A 326 -1.18 6.31 -13.38
N ALA A 327 -1.06 6.88 -12.19
CA ALA A 327 -2.06 7.82 -11.65
C ALA A 327 -2.25 9.06 -12.55
N ASP A 328 -1.17 9.65 -13.07
CA ASP A 328 -1.25 10.76 -14.03
C ASP A 328 -1.96 10.33 -15.34
N LYS A 329 -1.62 9.15 -15.87
CA LYS A 329 -2.27 8.63 -17.09
C LYS A 329 -3.75 8.33 -16.86
N ALA A 330 -4.08 7.80 -15.68
CA ALA A 330 -5.42 7.48 -15.23
C ALA A 330 -6.24 8.70 -14.78
N SER A 331 -5.60 9.87 -14.66
CA SER A 331 -6.20 11.09 -14.11
C SER A 331 -6.75 10.89 -12.68
N VAL A 332 -6.03 10.12 -11.86
CA VAL A 332 -6.37 9.88 -10.45
C VAL A 332 -5.69 10.95 -9.58
N PRO A 333 -6.45 11.71 -8.77
CA PRO A 333 -5.88 12.71 -7.89
C PRO A 333 -5.15 12.06 -6.70
N ARG A 334 -4.09 12.72 -6.23
CA ARG A 334 -3.33 12.31 -5.05
C ARG A 334 -3.65 13.27 -3.91
N ILE A 335 -4.13 12.73 -2.81
CA ILE A 335 -4.52 13.45 -1.61
C ILE A 335 -3.41 13.27 -0.58
N SER A 336 -2.87 14.37 -0.08
CA SER A 336 -1.88 14.34 0.99
C SER A 336 -2.57 14.13 2.33
N GLU A 337 -2.14 13.14 3.10
CA GLU A 337 -2.64 12.86 4.45
C GLU A 337 -1.45 12.66 5.40
N THR A 338 -1.35 13.53 6.41
CA THR A 338 -0.19 13.65 7.31
C THR A 338 -0.18 12.60 8.40
N GLU A 339 -1.28 11.86 8.58
CA GLU A 339 -1.36 10.75 9.50
C GLU A 339 -0.72 9.46 8.96
N PHE A 340 -0.49 9.38 7.65
CA PHE A 340 0.44 8.40 7.09
C PHE A 340 1.88 8.81 7.43
N SER A 341 2.70 7.85 7.85
CA SER A 341 4.14 8.03 8.04
C SER A 341 4.95 6.93 7.38
N ALA A 342 6.03 7.35 6.71
CA ALA A 342 7.09 6.50 6.16
C ALA A 342 8.32 6.43 7.10
N GLN A 343 8.22 7.04 8.28
CA GLN A 343 9.29 7.13 9.28
C GLN A 343 9.17 6.05 10.34
N LYS A 344 10.29 5.74 10.99
CA LYS A 344 10.34 4.95 12.21
C LYS A 344 9.98 5.84 13.41
N PHE A 345 9.12 5.35 14.27
CA PHE A 345 8.84 5.93 15.59
C PHE A 345 9.11 4.91 16.68
N ASP A 346 9.18 5.37 17.93
CA ASP A 346 9.17 4.44 19.05
C ASP A 346 7.87 3.63 19.02
N PRO A 347 7.95 2.30 19.17
CA PRO A 347 6.84 1.38 18.96
C PRO A 347 5.90 1.37 20.17
N THR A 348 5.27 2.51 20.44
CA THR A 348 4.34 2.71 21.56
C THR A 348 2.95 3.04 21.06
N GLY A 349 1.92 2.64 21.79
CA GLY A 349 0.53 2.92 21.41
C GLY A 349 0.27 4.42 21.27
N CYS A 350 0.89 5.26 22.12
CA CYS A 350 0.73 6.71 22.05
C CYS A 350 1.24 7.34 20.75
N ASN A 351 2.37 6.88 20.22
CA ASN A 351 2.88 7.37 18.95
C ASN A 351 1.97 7.00 17.77
N PHE A 352 1.17 5.94 17.90
CA PHE A 352 0.29 5.43 16.85
C PHE A 352 -1.21 5.73 17.09
N LYS A 353 -1.59 6.29 18.24
CA LYS A 353 -2.99 6.67 18.56
C LYS A 353 -3.51 7.75 17.60
N GLY A 354 -2.65 8.72 17.30
CA GLY A 354 -2.93 9.83 16.38
C GLY A 354 -2.52 9.60 14.93
N ARG A 355 -2.12 8.37 14.56
CA ARG A 355 -1.52 8.08 13.24
C ARG A 355 -2.18 6.90 12.55
N ILE A 356 -2.19 6.95 11.22
CA ILE A 356 -2.61 5.84 10.38
C ILE A 356 -1.48 4.82 10.28
N SER A 357 -0.23 5.25 10.08
CA SER A 357 0.85 4.32 9.82
C SER A 357 2.20 4.71 10.42
N GLY A 358 3.10 3.74 10.50
CA GLY A 358 4.53 3.91 10.77
C GLY A 358 5.32 2.72 10.24
N HIS A 359 6.60 2.95 9.93
CA HIS A 359 7.42 2.07 9.08
C HIS A 359 8.65 1.51 9.82
N ARG A 360 9.27 0.46 9.26
CA ARG A 360 10.45 -0.24 9.79
C ARG A 360 10.20 -0.85 11.17
N ASN A 361 9.03 -1.45 11.35
CA ASN A 361 8.67 -2.13 12.59
C ASN A 361 9.03 -3.60 12.49
N THR A 362 9.79 -4.08 13.48
CA THR A 362 10.01 -5.51 13.66
C THR A 362 8.70 -6.19 14.05
N PRO A 363 8.61 -7.53 13.96
CA PRO A 363 7.47 -8.27 14.48
C PRO A 363 7.11 -7.90 15.93
N ASP A 364 8.12 -7.77 16.80
CA ASP A 364 7.91 -7.41 18.21
C ASP A 364 7.40 -5.97 18.37
N ASP A 365 7.91 -5.03 17.55
CA ASP A 365 7.40 -3.66 17.51
C ASP A 365 5.91 -3.64 17.15
N ILE A 366 5.52 -4.37 16.09
CA ILE A 366 4.13 -4.45 15.62
C ILE A 366 3.22 -5.02 16.73
N MET A 367 3.65 -6.09 17.40
CA MET A 367 2.90 -6.67 18.52
C MET A 367 2.76 -5.70 19.69
N LYS A 368 3.86 -5.01 20.06
CA LYS A 368 3.85 -4.04 21.16
C LYS A 368 2.91 -2.88 20.86
N ILE A 369 3.03 -2.26 19.68
CA ILE A 369 2.15 -1.16 19.26
C ILE A 369 0.68 -1.59 19.31
N HIS A 370 0.37 -2.80 18.80
CA HIS A 370 -1.01 -3.28 18.75
C HIS A 370 -1.61 -3.47 20.15
N ARG A 371 -0.88 -4.17 21.02
CA ARG A 371 -1.30 -4.42 22.40
C ARG A 371 -1.54 -3.09 23.12
N GLU A 372 -0.59 -2.18 23.04
CA GLU A 372 -0.69 -0.87 23.67
C GLU A 372 -1.84 0.03 23.14
N LEU A 373 -2.29 -0.18 21.90
CA LEU A 373 -3.40 0.60 21.32
C LEU A 373 -4.79 0.06 21.67
N PHE A 374 -4.93 -1.26 21.76
CA PHE A 374 -6.23 -1.92 21.77
C PHE A 374 -6.49 -2.80 23.00
N ASP A 375 -5.49 -2.98 23.86
CA ASP A 375 -5.70 -3.63 25.15
C ASP A 375 -6.36 -2.63 26.12
N PRO A 376 -7.63 -2.87 26.53
CA PRO A 376 -8.34 -1.98 27.43
C PRO A 376 -7.68 -1.87 28.80
N ASP A 377 -6.96 -2.91 29.24
CA ASP A 377 -6.28 -2.95 30.54
C ASP A 377 -4.96 -2.16 30.53
N LEU A 378 -4.46 -1.83 29.33
CA LEU A 378 -3.29 -0.98 29.14
C LEU A 378 -3.64 0.46 28.81
N SER A 379 -4.85 0.96 29.12
CA SER A 379 -5.31 2.30 28.75
C SER A 379 -4.21 3.36 28.93
N ILE A 380 -3.55 3.76 27.84
CA ILE A 380 -2.35 4.56 27.96
C ILE A 380 -2.76 6.02 28.14
N ALA A 381 -2.42 6.57 29.31
CA ALA A 381 -2.35 8.00 29.51
C ALA A 381 -1.20 8.55 28.65
N CYS A 382 -1.50 8.90 27.41
CA CYS A 382 -0.51 9.49 26.53
C CYS A 382 -0.14 10.88 27.05
N PRO A 383 1.15 11.17 27.31
CA PRO A 383 1.57 12.50 27.71
C PRO A 383 1.11 13.48 26.64
N GLN A 384 0.44 14.57 27.06
CA GLN A 384 -0.02 15.58 26.10
C GLN A 384 1.21 16.15 25.38
N GLN A 385 1.07 16.41 24.08
CA GLN A 385 2.10 17.06 23.25
C GLN A 385 2.32 18.50 23.76
N GLY A 386 3.09 18.63 24.84
CA GLY A 386 3.33 19.89 25.57
C GLY A 386 4.38 19.78 26.67
N ASP A 387 4.57 18.61 27.28
CA ASP A 387 5.43 18.45 28.47
C ASP A 387 6.90 18.05 28.20
N LEU A 388 7.35 18.02 26.94
CA LEU A 388 8.76 17.77 26.59
C LEU A 388 9.58 19.07 26.52
N ARG A 389 9.39 20.00 27.47
CA ARG A 389 10.34 21.09 27.72
C ARG A 389 10.93 20.99 29.13
N LEU A 390 12.24 20.73 29.13
CA LEU A 390 13.23 20.98 30.19
C LEU A 390 13.26 20.00 31.37
N SER A 391 13.77 18.80 31.13
CA SER A 391 14.63 18.12 32.10
C SER A 391 16.09 18.24 31.65
N ARG A 392 16.72 19.36 32.02
CA ARG A 392 18.19 19.50 32.03
C ARG A 392 18.74 18.58 33.13
N PRO A 393 19.81 17.80 32.89
CA PRO A 393 20.44 17.04 33.96
C PRO A 393 21.11 17.99 34.97
N PRO A 394 21.18 17.62 36.26
CA PRO A 394 21.75 18.47 37.29
C PRO A 394 23.27 18.61 37.10
N SER A 395 23.73 19.85 37.14
CA SER A 395 25.13 20.24 37.18
C SER A 395 25.79 19.73 38.48
N SER A 396 26.76 18.82 38.36
CA SER A 396 27.67 18.48 39.45
C SER A 396 28.66 19.62 39.66
N GLN A 397 28.55 20.32 40.79
CA GLN A 397 29.63 21.14 41.33
C GLN A 397 30.69 20.23 41.97
N GLY A 398 31.96 20.49 41.69
CA GLY A 398 33.11 19.76 42.23
C GLY A 398 34.43 20.48 41.94
N THR A 399 34.63 21.59 42.67
CA THR A 399 35.90 22.16 43.17
C THR A 399 37.21 22.13 42.35
N SER A 400 37.71 23.35 42.12
CA SER A 400 39.09 23.82 42.42
C SER A 400 40.29 23.23 41.66
N GLY A 401 40.88 24.04 40.77
CA GLY A 401 42.24 23.87 40.28
C GLY A 401 42.69 25.02 39.38
N ARG A 402 43.36 26.01 39.97
CA ARG A 402 43.81 27.27 39.35
C ARG A 402 45.15 27.04 38.64
N ALA A 403 45.24 27.27 37.32
CA ALA A 403 46.52 27.57 36.65
C ALA A 403 46.31 28.40 35.37
N ARG A 404 47.07 29.49 35.27
CA ARG A 404 47.11 30.47 34.18
C ARG A 404 48.04 30.01 33.05
N ALA A 405 47.73 30.39 31.80
CA ALA A 405 48.63 31.02 30.81
C ALA A 405 47.95 30.98 29.41
N ARG A 406 47.51 32.12 28.87
CA ARG A 406 48.21 32.92 27.82
C ARG A 406 48.52 32.16 26.53
N ASP A 407 47.67 32.42 25.53
CA ASP A 407 48.00 33.07 24.25
C ASP A 407 49.26 32.60 23.51
N ARG A 408 49.08 31.94 22.34
CA ARG A 408 49.84 32.20 21.10
C ARG A 408 49.42 31.31 19.92
N ARG A 409 49.00 31.99 18.85
CA ARG A 409 49.37 31.85 17.42
C ARG A 409 49.35 30.48 16.73
N VAL A 410 48.56 30.45 15.65
CA VAL A 410 48.76 29.69 14.40
C VAL A 410 50.09 30.10 13.75
N PRO A 411 50.84 29.18 13.11
CA PRO A 411 50.89 29.20 11.64
C PRO A 411 50.90 27.80 10.96
N ALA A 412 50.71 27.87 9.65
CA ALA A 412 50.51 26.81 8.67
C ALA A 412 51.79 26.03 8.26
N ASP A 413 51.52 25.04 7.40
CA ASP A 413 52.40 24.25 6.51
C ASP A 413 53.26 23.12 7.10
N LEU A 414 53.04 21.90 6.58
CA LEU A 414 54.02 21.20 5.75
C LEU A 414 53.49 19.86 5.18
N ARG A 415 53.47 19.82 3.85
CA ARG A 415 53.81 18.70 2.94
C ARG A 415 53.20 17.30 3.16
N THR A 416 52.32 17.00 2.21
CA THR A 416 52.14 15.71 1.54
C THR A 416 53.45 15.03 1.13
N GLU A 417 53.63 13.77 1.54
CA GLU A 417 54.32 12.76 0.73
C GLU A 417 53.45 11.50 0.63
N SER A 418 53.31 11.07 -0.61
CA SER A 418 52.67 9.88 -1.13
C SER A 418 53.50 8.64 -0.86
N LEU A 419 52.85 7.52 -0.49
CA LEU A 419 53.30 6.19 -0.89
C LEU A 419 52.08 5.27 -1.05
N SER A 420 51.98 4.70 -2.25
CA SER A 420 50.94 3.78 -2.69
C SER A 420 51.22 2.36 -2.25
N THR A 421 50.18 1.59 -1.90
CA THR A 421 50.12 0.15 -2.19
C THR A 421 48.66 -0.25 -2.44
N GLY A 422 48.46 -1.03 -3.50
CA GLY A 422 47.17 -1.39 -4.08
C GLY A 422 46.37 -2.50 -3.37
N PRO A 423 45.29 -3.00 -3.99
CA PRO A 423 44.18 -3.69 -3.35
C PRO A 423 44.40 -5.22 -3.24
N PRO A 424 43.68 -5.92 -2.35
CA PRO A 424 43.75 -7.38 -2.29
C PRO A 424 42.91 -8.04 -3.39
N SER A 425 43.49 -9.09 -3.95
CA SER A 425 43.04 -9.93 -5.05
C SER A 425 42.04 -11.02 -4.64
N VAL A 426 41.32 -11.49 -5.64
CA VAL A 426 40.38 -12.62 -5.66
C VAL A 426 41.11 -13.92 -5.99
N ALA A 427 40.79 -15.01 -5.27
CA ALA A 427 40.85 -16.41 -5.69
C ALA A 427 40.07 -17.24 -4.63
N GLY A 428 39.22 -18.24 -4.87
CA GLY A 428 38.86 -18.99 -6.08
C GLY A 428 38.92 -20.50 -5.83
N SER A 429 37.81 -21.12 -5.37
CA SER A 429 37.44 -22.57 -5.46
C SER A 429 38.36 -23.61 -4.75
N SER A 430 37.96 -24.79 -4.25
CA SER A 430 36.90 -25.76 -4.61
C SER A 430 36.81 -26.89 -3.51
N PRO A 431 36.17 -28.07 -3.68
CA PRO A 431 35.06 -28.54 -2.82
C PRO A 431 35.38 -29.78 -1.95
N ALA A 432 34.45 -30.17 -1.06
CA ALA A 432 34.48 -31.48 -0.40
C ALA A 432 33.07 -32.08 -0.27
N THR A 433 32.86 -33.17 -1.02
CA THR A 433 31.81 -34.18 -0.85
C THR A 433 32.12 -35.06 0.37
N SER A 434 31.11 -35.42 1.17
CA SER A 434 31.17 -36.51 2.13
C SER A 434 30.19 -37.63 1.74
N ALA A 435 30.68 -38.86 1.79
CA ALA A 435 29.89 -40.06 1.98
C ALA A 435 30.71 -41.04 2.83
N LEU A 436 30.09 -41.50 3.93
CA LEU A 436 30.30 -42.76 4.66
C LEU A 436 31.68 -43.03 5.30
N ALA A 437 31.76 -42.83 6.61
CA ALA A 437 31.88 -43.87 7.65
C ALA A 437 31.85 -43.22 9.03
#